data_AF-L7MSU1-F1
#
_entry.id   AF-L7MSU1-F1
#
_cell.length_a   1.000
_cell.length_b   1.000
_cell.length_c   1.000
_cell.angle_alpha   90.00
_cell.angle_beta   90.00
_cell.angle_gamma   90.00
#
_symmetry.space_group_name_H-M   'P 1'
#
loop_
_entity.id
_entity.type
_entity.pdbx_description
1 polymer ?
#
loop_
_entity_poly.entity_id
_entity_poly.type
_entity_poly.pdbx_seq_one_letter_code
_entity_poly.pdbx_strand_id
1 'polypeptide(L)'
;SQLTDKELAQGRLYPPLANIQEVSINIAIKVTEYLYANKMAFRYPEPEDKAKYIRERIWRSEYDSLLPDVYEWPESASSPPQITE
;
A
#
# COMPACT_ATOMS: atom_id res chain seq x y z
N SER A 1 -15.72 -12.69 7.18
CA SER A 1 -15.66 -12.67 8.65
C SER A 1 -14.23 -12.32 9.06
N GLN A 2 -14.02 -11.49 10.07
CA GLN A 2 -12.69 -11.20 10.65
C GLN A 2 -12.34 -12.14 11.82
N LEU A 3 -13.20 -13.12 12.10
CA LEU A 3 -13.03 -14.16 13.12
C LEU A 3 -12.92 -15.52 12.44
N THR A 4 -12.07 -16.37 12.99
CA THR A 4 -12.04 -17.79 12.65
C THR A 4 -13.16 -18.55 13.39
N ASP A 5 -13.61 -19.68 12.84
CA ASP A 5 -14.65 -20.51 13.47
C ASP A 5 -14.23 -21.00 14.86
N LYS A 6 -12.93 -21.24 15.05
CA LYS A 6 -12.36 -21.60 16.35
C LYS A 6 -12.50 -20.48 17.37
N GLU A 7 -12.24 -19.24 16.98
CA GLU A 7 -12.39 -18.07 17.87
C GLU A 7 -13.85 -17.83 18.23
N LEU A 8 -14.75 -18.03 17.26
CA LEU A 8 -16.18 -17.95 17.51
C LEU A 8 -16.65 -19.05 18.47
N ALA A 9 -16.16 -20.29 18.29
CA ALA A 9 -16.44 -21.41 19.20
C ALA A 9 -15.89 -21.19 20.63
N GLN A 10 -14.86 -20.37 20.79
CA GLN A 10 -14.35 -19.93 22.09
C GLN A 10 -15.20 -18.81 22.72
N GLY A 11 -16.28 -18.37 22.06
CA GLY A 11 -17.14 -17.28 22.52
C GLY A 11 -16.58 -15.88 22.23
N ARG A 12 -15.57 -15.74 21.36
CA ARG A 12 -15.05 -14.43 20.99
C ARG A 12 -16.00 -13.72 20.04
N LEU A 13 -16.36 -12.48 20.37
CA LEU A 13 -17.20 -11.62 19.54
C LEU A 13 -16.41 -10.67 18.64
N TYR A 14 -15.16 -10.38 19.00
CA TYR A 14 -14.29 -9.45 18.28
C TYR A 14 -12.93 -10.09 17.99
N PRO A 15 -12.30 -9.73 16.85
CA PRO A 15 -10.94 -10.16 16.56
C PRO A 15 -9.96 -9.71 17.65
N PRO A 16 -8.83 -10.42 17.84
CA PRO A 16 -7.78 -10.00 18.75
C PRO A 16 -7.27 -8.58 18.42
N LEU A 17 -6.97 -7.78 19.45
CA LEU A 17 -6.44 -6.42 19.25
C LEU A 17 -5.12 -6.38 18.48
N ALA A 18 -4.32 -7.45 18.57
CA ALA A 18 -3.09 -7.58 17.77
C ALA A 18 -3.35 -7.51 16.26
N ASN A 19 -4.56 -7.88 15.80
CA ASN A 19 -4.92 -7.90 14.39
C ASN A 19 -5.63 -6.60 13.95
N ILE A 20 -5.72 -5.58 14.82
CA ILE A 20 -6.53 -4.39 14.55
C ILE A 20 -6.12 -3.66 13.26
N GLN A 21 -4.82 -3.63 12.95
CA GLN A 21 -4.33 -3.02 11.71
C GLN A 21 -4.88 -3.75 10.48
N GLU A 22 -4.78 -5.08 10.44
CA GLU A 22 -5.28 -5.87 9.31
C GLU A 22 -6.81 -5.79 9.19
N VAL A 23 -7.52 -5.73 10.33
CA VAL A 23 -8.96 -5.49 10.35
C VAL A 23 -9.29 -4.13 9.72
N SER A 24 -8.58 -3.06 10.08
CA SER A 24 -8.75 -1.72 9.48
C SER A 24 -8.47 -1.70 7.98
N ILE A 25 -7.42 -2.42 7.52
CA ILE A 25 -7.09 -2.54 6.10
C ILE A 25 -8.23 -3.20 5.34
N ASN A 26 -8.76 -4.30 5.86
CA ASN A 26 -9.88 -5.03 5.24
C ASN A 26 -11.14 -4.17 5.15
N ILE A 27 -11.42 -3.36 6.17
CA ILE A 27 -12.52 -2.39 6.15
C ILE A 27 -12.29 -1.35 5.04
N ALA A 28 -11.10 -0.75 4.98
CA ALA A 28 -10.76 0.24 3.96
C ALA A 28 -10.89 -0.31 2.54
N ILE A 29 -10.49 -1.56 2.31
CA ILE A 29 -10.66 -2.25 1.01
C ILE A 29 -12.14 -2.33 0.66
N LYS A 30 -12.98 -2.82 1.59
CA LYS A 30 -14.42 -2.98 1.34
C LYS A 30 -15.14 -1.65 1.14
N VAL A 31 -14.77 -0.61 1.90
CA VAL A 31 -15.30 0.74 1.69
C VAL A 31 -14.89 1.27 0.33
N THR A 32 -13.63 1.08 -0.08
CA THR A 32 -13.13 1.53 -1.39
C THR A 32 -13.86 0.83 -2.53
N GLU A 33 -14.01 -0.49 -2.47
CA GLU A 33 -14.81 -1.27 -3.43
C GLU A 33 -16.25 -0.73 -3.54
N TYR A 34 -16.89 -0.45 -2.40
CA TYR A 34 -18.24 0.10 -2.35
C TYR A 34 -18.31 1.51 -2.96
N LEU A 35 -17.37 2.40 -2.65
CA LEU A 35 -17.35 3.76 -3.16
C LEU A 35 -17.21 3.80 -4.69
N TYR A 36 -16.34 2.97 -5.27
CA TYR A 36 -16.20 2.87 -6.72
C TYR A 36 -17.45 2.27 -7.38
N ALA A 37 -17.98 1.17 -6.85
CA ALA A 37 -19.19 0.53 -7.37
C ALA A 37 -20.39 1.49 -7.40
N ASN A 38 -20.50 2.39 -6.42
CA ASN A 38 -21.58 3.37 -6.31
C ASN A 38 -21.26 4.74 -6.93
N LYS A 39 -20.14 4.88 -7.65
CA LYS A 39 -19.70 6.15 -8.28
C LYS A 39 -19.57 7.32 -7.27
N MET A 40 -19.22 7.00 -6.03
CA MET A 40 -19.00 7.99 -4.95
C MET A 40 -17.51 8.25 -4.70
N ALA A 41 -16.61 7.49 -5.32
CA ALA A 41 -15.18 7.71 -5.22
C ALA A 41 -14.76 8.97 -5.98
N PHE A 42 -13.81 9.72 -5.41
CA PHE A 42 -13.24 10.93 -6.04
C PHE A 42 -11.84 10.72 -6.61
N ARG A 43 -11.18 9.60 -6.30
CA ARG A 43 -9.84 9.29 -6.78
C ARG A 43 -9.93 8.56 -8.12
N TYR A 44 -9.27 9.10 -9.16
CA TYR A 44 -9.26 8.50 -10.49
C TYR A 44 -7.84 8.46 -11.09
N PRO A 45 -7.52 7.46 -11.92
CA PRO A 45 -8.36 6.30 -12.27
C PRO A 45 -8.59 5.35 -11.07
N GLU A 46 -9.60 4.49 -11.18
CA GLU A 46 -9.84 3.44 -10.18
C GLU A 46 -8.62 2.50 -10.11
N PRO A 47 -8.06 2.24 -8.92
CA PRO A 47 -6.96 1.30 -8.77
C PRO A 47 -7.39 -0.11 -9.20
N GLU A 48 -6.55 -0.73 -10.04
CA GLU A 48 -6.71 -2.12 -10.47
C GLU A 48 -6.69 -3.06 -9.27
N ASP A 49 -5.65 -2.96 -8.43
CA ASP A 49 -5.55 -3.64 -7.14
C ASP A 49 -5.76 -2.66 -5.98
N LYS A 50 -6.99 -2.62 -5.47
CA LYS A 50 -7.38 -1.78 -4.32
C LYS A 50 -6.66 -2.18 -3.05
N ALA A 51 -6.36 -3.48 -2.88
CA ALA A 51 -5.72 -3.99 -1.67
C ALA A 51 -4.25 -3.56 -1.62
N LYS A 52 -3.52 -3.67 -2.74
CA LYS A 52 -2.16 -3.14 -2.88
C LYS A 52 -2.14 -1.62 -2.73
N TYR A 53 -3.06 -0.92 -3.42
CA TYR A 53 -3.17 0.53 -3.37
C TYR A 53 -3.33 1.08 -1.95
N ILE A 54 -4.16 0.43 -1.13
CA ILE A 54 -4.37 0.80 0.27
C ILE A 54 -3.11 0.51 1.07
N ARG A 55 -2.53 -0.69 0.98
CA ARG A 55 -1.33 -1.07 1.75
C ARG A 55 -0.13 -0.16 1.49
N GLU A 56 0.04 0.31 0.26
CA GLU A 56 1.10 1.27 -0.09
C GLU A 56 0.95 2.62 0.60
N ARG A 57 -0.26 2.99 1.04
CA ARG A 57 -0.60 4.29 1.64
C ARG A 57 -0.72 4.26 3.15
N ILE A 58 -0.55 3.09 3.76
CA ILE A 58 -0.56 2.97 5.22
C ILE A 58 0.73 3.58 5.76
N TRP A 59 0.61 4.26 6.90
CA TRP A 59 1.76 4.74 7.64
C TRP A 59 2.70 3.59 8.01
N ARG A 60 3.99 3.78 7.71
CA ARG A 60 5.07 2.86 8.05
C ARG A 60 5.85 3.44 9.22
N SER A 61 6.15 2.61 10.20
CA SER A 61 6.91 3.01 11.39
C SER A 61 8.42 2.88 11.19
N GLU A 62 8.83 2.19 10.12
CA GLU A 62 10.21 2.02 9.73
C GLU A 62 10.82 3.35 9.25
N TYR A 63 12.11 3.54 9.51
CA TYR A 63 12.82 4.71 8.98
C TYR A 63 13.00 4.59 7.47
N ASP A 64 12.71 5.67 6.76
CA ASP A 64 13.05 5.81 5.36
C ASP A 64 14.54 6.09 5.17
N SER A 65 15.08 5.69 4.01
CA SER A 65 16.42 6.12 3.60
C SER A 65 16.39 7.62 3.29
N LEU A 66 17.27 8.38 3.94
CA LEU A 66 17.48 9.80 3.66
C LEU A 66 18.62 10.02 2.65
N LEU A 67 19.32 8.96 2.26
CA LEU A 67 20.38 9.01 1.25
C LEU A 67 19.76 9.07 -0.16
N PRO A 68 20.38 9.79 -1.11
CA PRO A 68 19.91 9.83 -2.48
C PRO A 68 19.99 8.45 -3.13
N ASP A 69 19.05 8.17 -4.02
CA ASP A 69 19.07 6.98 -4.87
C ASP A 69 20.10 7.19 -5.99
N VAL A 70 21.26 6.52 -5.88
CA VAL A 70 22.36 6.63 -6.83
C VAL A 70 22.34 5.43 -7.75
N TYR A 71 22.25 5.67 -9.06
CA TYR A 71 22.30 4.64 -10.09
C TYR A 71 23.32 5.00 -11.18
N GLU A 72 23.91 3.99 -11.80
CA GLU A 72 24.90 4.16 -12.86
C GLU A 72 24.24 4.42 -14.21
N TRP A 73 24.74 5.43 -14.93
CA TRP A 73 24.38 5.68 -16.32
C TRP A 73 25.29 4.85 -17.25
N PRO A 74 24.81 4.46 -18.45
CA PRO A 74 25.66 3.83 -19.46
C PRO A 74 26.91 4.68 -19.75
N GLU A 75 28.07 4.03 -19.93
CA GLU A 75 29.37 4.71 -20.05
C GLU A 75 29.37 5.82 -21.11
N SER A 76 28.71 5.60 -22.24
CA SER A 76 28.58 6.56 -23.34
C SER A 76 27.90 7.88 -22.96
N ALA A 77 27.05 7.88 -21.94
CA ALA A 77 26.35 9.05 -21.42
C ALA A 77 26.98 9.61 -20.13
N SER A 78 27.93 8.87 -19.54
CA SER A 78 28.57 9.22 -18.26
C SER A 78 29.70 10.24 -18.40
N SER A 79 30.26 10.38 -19.61
CA SER A 79 31.39 11.28 -19.89
C SER A 79 30.93 12.50 -20.68
N PRO A 80 31.29 13.73 -20.28
CA PRO A 80 31.02 14.92 -21.09
C PRO A 80 31.76 14.84 -22.44
N PRO A 81 31.20 15.41 -23.53
CA PRO A 81 31.83 15.38 -24.84
C PRO A 81 33.20 16.06 -24.80
N GLN A 82 34.22 15.42 -25.39
CA GLN A 82 35.53 16.01 -25.54
C GLN A 82 35.45 17.11 -26.61
N ILE A 83 35.71 18.36 -26.23
CA ILE A 83 35.78 19.48 -27.17
C ILE A 83 37.16 19.42 -27.83
N THR A 84 37.21 19.09 -29.12
CA THR A 84 38.43 19.19 -29.94
C THR A 84 38.51 20.58 -30.57
N GLU A 85 39.60 21.31 -30.30
CA GLU A 85 39.96 22.58 -30.96
C GLU A 85 40.32 22.42 -32.44
#